data_AF-A0A7W7Z3D5-F1
#
_entry.id   AF-A0A7W7Z3D5-F1
#
_cell.length_a   1.000
_cell.length_b   1.000
_cell.length_c   1.000
_cell.angle_alpha   90.00
_cell.angle_beta   90.00
_cell.angle_gamma   90.00
#
_symmetry.space_group_name_H-M   'P 1'
#
loop_
_entity.id
_entity.type
_entity.pdbx_description
1 polymer ?
#
loop_
_entity_poly.entity_id
_entity_poly.type
_entity_poly.pdbx_seq_one_letter_code
_entity_poly.pdbx_strand_id
1 'polypeptide(L)'
;MKSPVVKRSIVVAGHKTSVSLEEAFWNGMKEISGLRDMTLSELVGEIDSNRQQGNLSSAIRLFVLDYFRTRAVQPIPEVKTESLAAH
;
A
#
# COMPACT_ATOMS: atom_id res chain seq x y z
N MET A 1 8.18 -21.49 2.43
CA MET A 1 7.16 -21.14 3.45
C MET A 1 5.85 -20.91 2.71
N LYS A 2 4.76 -21.62 3.04
CA LYS A 2 3.46 -21.34 2.42
C LYS A 2 2.86 -20.13 3.12
N SER A 3 2.83 -18.96 2.47
CA SER A 3 1.99 -17.86 2.96
C SER A 3 0.53 -18.31 2.88
N PRO A 4 -0.21 -18.42 3.99
CA PRO A 4 -1.61 -18.74 3.93
C PRO A 4 -2.32 -17.53 3.31
N VAL A 5 -2.81 -17.69 2.09
CA VAL A 5 -3.72 -16.72 1.49
C VAL A 5 -5.02 -16.77 2.30
N VAL A 6 -5.37 -15.66 2.94
CA VAL A 6 -6.56 -15.50 3.77
C VAL A 6 -7.63 -14.78 2.98
N LYS A 7 -8.83 -15.38 2.94
CA LYS A 7 -10.03 -14.77 2.35
C LYS A 7 -10.74 -13.91 3.39
N ARG A 8 -11.01 -12.65 3.07
CA ARG A 8 -11.82 -11.74 3.88
C ARG A 8 -12.90 -11.10 3.02
N SER A 9 -13.98 -10.66 3.66
CA SER A 9 -15.05 -9.93 2.99
C SER A 9 -15.01 -8.46 3.37
N ILE A 10 -15.12 -7.59 2.38
CA ILE A 10 -14.98 -6.14 2.51
C ILE A 10 -16.08 -5.48 1.69
N VAL A 11 -16.56 -4.32 2.14
CA VAL A 11 -17.50 -3.52 1.36
C VAL A 11 -16.71 -2.62 0.42
N VAL A 12 -16.98 -2.73 -0.87
CA VAL A 12 -16.37 -1.93 -1.94
C VAL A 12 -17.50 -1.30 -2.74
N ALA A 13 -17.54 0.03 -2.84
CA ALA A 13 -18.62 0.76 -3.52
C ALA A 13 -20.04 0.33 -3.11
N GLY A 14 -20.25 0.03 -1.81
CA GLY A 14 -21.53 -0.45 -1.28
C GLY A 14 -21.81 -1.95 -1.49
N HIS A 15 -20.97 -2.68 -2.21
CA HIS A 15 -21.12 -4.10 -2.45
C HIS A 15 -20.15 -4.93 -1.62
N LYS A 16 -20.63 -6.04 -1.05
CA LYS A 16 -19.79 -6.98 -0.29
C LYS A 16 -18.95 -7.82 -1.26
N THR A 17 -17.65 -7.56 -1.30
CA THR A 17 -16.67 -8.27 -2.14
C THR A 17 -15.81 -9.19 -1.28
N SER A 18 -15.57 -10.42 -1.74
CA SER A 18 -14.62 -11.33 -1.12
C SER A 18 -13.25 -11.22 -1.78
N VAL A 19 -12.22 -11.01 -0.98
CA VAL A 19 -10.84 -10.83 -1.44
C VAL A 19 -9.94 -11.84 -0.75
N SER A 20 -9.07 -12.49 -1.51
CA SER A 20 -8.08 -13.46 -1.00
C SER A 20 -6.68 -12.89 -1.17
N LEU A 21 -5.96 -12.72 -0.06
CA LEU A 21 -4.61 -12.13 0.01
C LEU A 21 -3.76 -12.80 1.09
N GLU A 22 -2.45 -12.78 0.90
CA GLU A 22 -1.48 -13.16 1.91
C GLU A 22 -1.59 -12.24 3.13
N GLU A 23 -1.39 -12.78 4.34
CA GLU A 23 -1.53 -12.02 5.59
C GLU A 23 -0.64 -10.76 5.63
N ALA A 24 0.54 -10.80 5.02
CA ALA A 24 1.42 -9.64 4.91
C ALA A 24 0.77 -8.47 4.17
N PHE A 25 -0.01 -8.72 3.10
CA PHE A 25 -0.73 -7.66 2.40
C PHE A 25 -1.93 -7.14 3.22
N TRP A 26 -2.59 -8.01 4.00
CA TRP A 26 -3.62 -7.57 4.93
C TRP A 26 -3.08 -6.61 5.99
N ASN A 27 -1.92 -6.91 6.54
CA ASN A 27 -1.27 -6.06 7.53
C ASN A 27 -0.80 -4.74 6.90
N GLY A 28 -0.16 -4.80 5.73
CA GLY A 28 0.23 -3.61 4.98
C GLY A 28 -0.95 -2.69 4.68
N MET A 29 -2.11 -3.22 4.29
CA MET A 29 -3.32 -2.39 4.10
C MET A 29 -3.78 -1.71 5.39
N LYS A 30 -3.75 -2.41 6.55
CA LYS A 30 -4.13 -1.81 7.84
C LYS A 30 -3.18 -0.69 8.25
N GLU A 31 -1.88 -0.88 8.03
CA GLU A 31 -0.86 0.13 8.29
C GLU A 31 -1.08 1.36 7.42
N ILE A 32 -1.27 1.17 6.10
CA ILE A 32 -1.50 2.26 5.16
C ILE A 32 -2.79 3.01 5.50
N SER A 33 -3.88 2.29 5.79
CA SER A 33 -5.16 2.92 6.11
C SER A 33 -5.06 3.72 7.41
N GLY A 34 -4.39 3.19 8.44
CA GLY A 34 -4.13 3.92 9.69
C GLY A 34 -3.26 5.17 9.48
N LEU A 35 -2.23 5.08 8.63
CA LEU A 35 -1.35 6.23 8.31
C LEU A 35 -2.05 7.32 7.48
N ARG A 36 -3.12 6.97 6.77
CA ARG A 36 -3.92 7.90 5.95
C ARG A 36 -5.21 8.36 6.64
N ASP A 37 -5.45 7.93 7.88
CA ASP A 37 -6.70 8.15 8.62
C ASP A 37 -7.94 7.72 7.82
N MET A 38 -7.86 6.53 7.20
CA MET A 38 -8.91 5.93 6.38
C MET A 38 -9.30 4.55 6.93
N THR A 39 -10.53 4.15 6.68
CA THR A 39 -10.95 2.75 6.86
C THR A 39 -10.39 1.85 5.77
N LEU A 40 -10.30 0.55 6.05
CA LEU A 40 -9.92 -0.45 5.02
C LEU A 40 -10.87 -0.43 3.81
N SER A 41 -12.16 -0.20 4.03
CA SER A 41 -13.15 -0.15 2.94
C SER A 41 -12.93 1.05 2.03
N GLU A 42 -12.60 2.22 2.60
CA GLU A 42 -12.27 3.43 1.82
C GLU A 42 -10.99 3.23 1.01
N LEU A 43 -9.93 2.70 1.64
CA LEU A 43 -8.68 2.41 0.93
C LEU A 43 -8.89 1.42 -0.22
N VAL A 44 -9.66 0.35 0.02
CA VAL A 44 -9.98 -0.62 -1.03
C VAL A 44 -10.85 0.01 -2.12
N GLY A 45 -11.77 0.91 -1.78
CA GLY A 45 -12.55 1.67 -2.75
C GLY A 45 -11.70 2.59 -3.64
N GLU A 46 -10.70 3.27 -3.06
CA GLU A 46 -9.71 4.06 -3.81
C GLU A 46 -8.91 3.19 -4.78
N ILE A 47 -8.43 2.02 -4.32
CA ILE A 47 -7.70 1.07 -5.16
C ILE A 47 -8.60 0.51 -6.28
N ASP A 48 -9.85 0.14 -5.96
CA ASP A 48 -10.82 -0.40 -6.90
C ASP A 48 -11.18 0.61 -8.00
N SER A 49 -11.28 1.90 -7.64
CA SER A 49 -11.61 3.00 -8.57
C SER A 49 -10.44 3.39 -9.46
N ASN A 50 -9.20 3.29 -8.98
CA ASN A 50 -8.00 3.70 -9.72
C ASN A 50 -7.34 2.58 -10.54
N ARG A 51 -7.75 1.31 -10.35
CA ARG A 51 -7.16 0.20 -11.11
C ARG A 51 -7.50 0.32 -12.59
N GLN A 52 -6.50 0.18 -13.45
CA GLN A 52 -6.69 0.20 -14.91
C GLN A 52 -7.15 -1.16 -15.45
N GLN A 53 -6.53 -2.26 -14.98
CA GLN A 53 -6.84 -3.64 -15.38
C GLN A 53 -6.54 -4.62 -14.23
N GLY A 54 -7.11 -5.82 -14.30
CA GLY A 54 -6.83 -6.92 -13.37
C GLY A 54 -7.84 -7.05 -12.21
N ASN A 55 -7.70 -8.13 -11.43
CA ASN A 55 -8.57 -8.39 -10.28
C ASN A 55 -8.16 -7.55 -9.06
N LEU A 56 -9.12 -7.33 -8.14
CA LEU A 56 -8.92 -6.52 -6.93
C LEU A 56 -7.73 -7.00 -6.09
N SER A 57 -7.55 -8.33 -5.95
CA SER A 57 -6.42 -8.89 -5.19
C SER A 57 -5.07 -8.44 -5.77
N SER A 58 -4.91 -8.45 -7.10
CA SER A 58 -3.66 -8.05 -7.75
C SER A 58 -3.43 -6.54 -7.62
N ALA A 59 -4.49 -5.73 -7.78
CA ALA A 59 -4.43 -4.30 -7.58
C ALA A 59 -3.98 -3.93 -6.15
N ILE A 60 -4.53 -4.60 -5.14
CA ILE A 60 -4.14 -4.40 -3.73
C ILE A 60 -2.66 -4.74 -3.52
N ARG A 61 -2.18 -5.88 -4.03
CA ARG A 61 -0.77 -6.28 -3.87
C ARG A 61 0.19 -5.23 -4.44
N LEU A 62 -0.09 -4.76 -5.65
CA LEU A 62 0.73 -3.75 -6.31
C LEU A 62 0.69 -2.41 -5.58
N PHE A 63 -0.49 -1.98 -5.12
CA PHE A 63 -0.64 -0.76 -4.34
C PHE A 63 0.18 -0.80 -3.05
N VAL A 64 0.09 -1.88 -2.27
CA VAL A 64 0.86 -2.04 -1.03
C VAL A 64 2.37 -2.03 -1.31
N LEU A 65 2.80 -2.76 -2.35
CA LEU A 65 4.21 -2.80 -2.75
C LEU A 65 4.72 -1.40 -3.13
N ASP A 66 3.99 -0.67 -3.96
CA ASP A 66 4.37 0.66 -4.42
C ASP A 66 4.44 1.69 -3.28
N TYR A 67 3.44 1.67 -2.38
CA TYR A 67 3.41 2.55 -1.21
C TYR A 67 4.68 2.43 -0.36
N PHE A 68 5.08 1.19 -0.02
CA PHE A 68 6.26 0.96 0.79
C PHE A 68 7.57 1.15 0.02
N ARG A 69 7.60 0.79 -1.27
CA ARG A 69 8.78 1.01 -2.12
C ARG A 69 9.11 2.50 -2.25
N THR A 70 8.12 3.34 -2.50
CA THR A 70 8.31 4.80 -2.63
C THR A 70 8.86 5.43 -1.35
N ARG A 71 8.52 4.88 -0.19
CA ARG A 71 9.07 5.32 1.11
C ARG A 71 10.48 4.77 1.38
N ALA A 72 10.74 3.54 0.97
CA ALA A 72 12.06 2.91 1.13
C ALA A 72 13.13 3.52 0.20
N VAL A 73 12.72 4.05 -0.96
CA VAL A 73 13.62 4.62 -1.98
C VAL A 73 13.74 6.15 -1.85
N GLN A 74 13.30 6.75 -0.72
CA GLN A 74 13.53 8.18 -0.50
C GLN A 74 15.03 8.49 -0.55
N PRO A 75 15.48 9.41 -1.43
CA PRO A 75 16.89 9.73 -1.56
C PRO A 75 17.41 10.27 -0.23
N ILE A 76 18.58 9.77 0.18
CA ILE A 76 19.33 10.32 1.31
C ILE A 76 19.43 11.84 1.06
N PRO A 77 19.00 12.71 1.99
CA PRO A 77 19.13 14.15 1.80
C PRO A 77 20.61 14.45 1.60
N GLU A 78 20.93 15.00 0.43
CA GLU A 78 22.28 15.38 0.04
C GLU A 78 22.77 16.40 1.08
N VAL A 79 23.68 15.98 1.96
CA VAL A 79 24.31 16.86 2.92
C VAL A 79 25.11 17.87 2.10
N LYS A 80 24.60 19.10 1.99
CA LYS A 80 25.38 20.24 1.51
C LYS A 80 26.52 20.46 2.50
N THR A 81 27.63 19.77 2.30
CA THR A 81 28.89 20.11 2.93
C THR A 81 29.31 21.44 2.32
N GLU A 82 28.96 22.54 2.99
CA GLU A 82 29.52 23.85 2.73
C GLU A 82 31.05 23.73 2.75
N SER A 83 31.65 23.88 1.57
CA SER A 83 33.09 23.92 1.41
C SER A 83 33.59 25.16 2.15
N LEU A 84 34.19 24.95 3.33
CA LEU A 84 35.13 25.90 3.92
C LEU A 84 36.37 25.95 3.01
N ALA A 85 36.28 26.73 1.95
CA ALA A 85 37.44 27.30 1.28
C ALA A 85 37.69 28.69 1.87
N ALA A 86 38.27 28.69 3.07
CA ALA A 86 39.01 29.83 3.58
C ALA A 86 40.23 29.23 4.30
N HIS A 87 41.40 29.37 3.66
CA HIS A 87 42.68 29.85 4.21
C HIS A 87 43.72 29.71 3.09
#